data_AF-A0A093YZ28-F1
#
_entry.id   AF-A0A093YZ28-F1
#
_cell.length_a   1.000
_cell.length_b   1.000
_cell.length_c   1.000
_cell.angle_alpha   90.00
_cell.angle_beta   90.00
_cell.angle_gamma   90.00
#
_symmetry.space_group_name_H-M   'P 1'
#
loop_
_entity.id
_entity.type
_entity.pdbx_description
1 polymer ?
#
loop_
_entity_poly.entity_id
_entity_poly.type
_entity_poly.pdbx_seq_one_letter_code
_entity_poly.pdbx_strand_id
1 'polypeptide(L)'
;DGTADALITGGVDILLTNGFSYWQGQTDSNATASFFDDIMQAFGHIQQVSGKVEGGIELWVGETGWPTDGSKYQAAVPSLEGAKNYWKKAICGITAWGVNVFYFEAFDEPWKPKSEGQDGSIADETHWGSFNADRTPKFAMEC
;
A
#
# COMPACT_ATOMS: atom_id res chain seq x y z
N ASP A 1 5.92 1.67 20.10
CA ASP A 1 6.61 0.41 19.76
C ASP A 1 6.25 -0.07 18.34
N GLY A 2 5.19 0.45 17.72
CA GLY A 2 4.82 0.14 16.34
C GLY A 2 3.82 -1.02 16.22
N THR A 3 3.39 -1.59 17.34
CA THR A 3 2.47 -2.75 17.37
C THR A 3 0.99 -2.37 17.26
N ALA A 4 0.67 -1.09 17.54
CA ALA A 4 -0.69 -0.56 17.63
C ALA A 4 -1.59 -1.18 18.72
N ASP A 5 -1.04 -1.96 19.66
CA ASP A 5 -1.81 -2.69 20.70
C ASP A 5 -2.70 -1.77 21.54
N ALA A 6 -2.23 -0.57 21.87
CA ALA A 6 -3.00 0.41 22.62
C ALA A 6 -4.24 0.90 21.85
N LEU A 7 -4.19 0.95 20.51
CA LEU A 7 -5.34 1.29 19.68
C LEU A 7 -6.29 0.10 19.56
N ILE A 8 -5.76 -1.10 19.36
CA ILE A 8 -6.54 -2.35 19.24
C ILE A 8 -7.36 -2.59 20.52
N THR A 9 -6.77 -2.37 21.69
CA THR A 9 -7.46 -2.52 22.99
C THR A 9 -8.26 -1.28 23.40
N GLY A 10 -8.09 -0.17 22.68
CA GLY A 10 -8.71 1.13 22.98
C GLY A 10 -10.15 1.29 22.51
N GLY A 11 -10.73 0.28 21.82
CA GLY A 11 -12.13 0.29 21.39
C GLY A 11 -12.39 1.02 20.07
N VAL A 12 -11.44 0.98 19.13
CA VAL A 12 -11.63 1.49 17.76
C VAL A 12 -12.57 0.57 16.96
N ASP A 13 -13.34 1.15 16.03
CA ASP A 13 -14.24 0.38 15.15
C ASP A 13 -13.55 -0.11 13.87
N ILE A 14 -12.62 0.70 13.33
CA ILE A 14 -11.89 0.44 12.10
C ILE A 14 -10.40 0.67 12.33
N LEU A 15 -9.56 -0.23 11.82
CA LEU A 15 -8.12 -0.05 11.71
C LEU A 15 -7.69 -0.07 10.25
N LEU A 16 -6.95 0.96 9.88
CA LEU A 16 -6.38 1.14 8.54
C LEU A 16 -4.89 0.80 8.58
N THR A 17 -4.47 -0.18 7.79
CA THR A 17 -3.07 -0.58 7.70
C THR A 17 -2.47 -0.14 6.37
N ASN A 18 -1.37 0.61 6.41
CA ASN A 18 -0.67 1.04 5.20
C ASN A 18 0.41 0.01 4.88
N GLY A 19 0.48 -0.40 3.61
CA GLY A 19 1.40 -1.43 3.15
C GLY A 19 2.01 -1.08 1.80
N PHE A 20 3.31 -0.81 1.78
CA PHE A 20 4.02 -0.37 0.57
C PHE A 20 5.27 -1.22 0.32
N SER A 21 5.16 -2.20 -0.58
CA SER A 21 6.29 -3.05 -0.95
C SER A 21 7.44 -2.26 -1.62
N TYR A 22 7.13 -1.14 -2.28
CA TYR A 22 8.14 -0.21 -2.81
C TYR A 22 9.09 0.29 -1.71
N TRP A 23 8.55 0.76 -0.58
CA TRP A 23 9.32 1.25 0.57
C TRP A 23 10.01 0.16 1.38
N GLN A 24 9.76 -1.11 1.04
CA GLN A 24 10.49 -2.26 1.56
C GLN A 24 11.54 -2.78 0.58
N GLY A 25 11.79 -2.04 -0.51
CA GLY A 25 12.80 -2.39 -1.50
C GLY A 25 12.47 -3.63 -2.32
N GLN A 26 11.21 -4.07 -2.35
CA GLN A 26 10.80 -5.27 -3.08
C GLN A 26 10.85 -5.04 -4.58
N THR A 27 11.14 -6.07 -5.36
CA THR A 27 11.01 -5.99 -6.83
C THR A 27 9.53 -6.06 -7.23
N ASP A 28 9.18 -5.56 -8.43
CA ASP A 28 7.82 -5.67 -8.96
C ASP A 28 7.29 -7.11 -8.91
N SER A 29 8.15 -8.09 -9.23
CA SER A 29 7.80 -9.51 -9.20
C SER A 29 7.44 -10.04 -7.81
N ASN A 30 7.95 -9.42 -6.73
CA ASN A 30 7.68 -9.82 -5.35
C ASN A 30 6.71 -8.88 -4.63
N ALA A 31 6.38 -7.73 -5.22
CA ALA A 31 5.61 -6.68 -4.57
C ALA A 31 4.23 -7.16 -4.11
N THR A 32 3.51 -7.93 -4.93
CA THR A 32 2.21 -8.49 -4.52
C THR A 32 2.34 -9.47 -3.35
N ALA A 33 3.36 -10.34 -3.38
CA ALA A 33 3.53 -11.36 -2.35
C ALA A 33 3.90 -10.73 -1.01
N SER A 34 4.84 -9.77 -0.99
CA SER A 34 5.20 -9.02 0.22
C SER A 34 3.99 -8.25 0.76
N PHE A 35 3.26 -7.53 -0.10
CA PHE A 35 2.08 -6.79 0.34
C PHE A 35 1.04 -7.69 1.02
N PHE A 36 0.71 -8.84 0.43
CA PHE A 36 -0.23 -9.77 1.04
C PHE A 36 0.31 -10.34 2.36
N ASP A 37 1.58 -10.71 2.42
CA ASP A 37 2.21 -11.21 3.65
C ASP A 37 2.15 -10.17 4.78
N ASP A 38 2.46 -8.91 4.49
CA ASP A 38 2.43 -7.82 5.47
C ASP A 38 1.02 -7.55 6.00
N ILE A 39 0.04 -7.45 5.09
CA ILE A 39 -1.36 -7.18 5.48
C ILE A 39 -1.93 -8.35 6.29
N MET A 40 -1.64 -9.59 5.89
CA MET A 40 -2.10 -10.77 6.62
C MET A 40 -1.44 -10.89 8.00
N GLN A 41 -0.15 -10.56 8.12
CA GLN A 41 0.52 -10.49 9.43
C GLN A 41 -0.08 -9.39 10.32
N ALA A 42 -0.32 -8.20 9.77
CA ALA A 42 -0.94 -7.10 10.52
C ALA A 42 -2.35 -7.48 10.98
N PHE A 43 -3.16 -8.06 10.10
CA PHE A 43 -4.52 -8.49 10.45
C PHE A 43 -4.51 -9.63 11.48
N GLY A 44 -3.60 -10.59 11.34
CA GLY A 44 -3.40 -11.66 12.31
C GLY A 44 -3.03 -11.13 13.69
N HIS A 45 -2.11 -10.16 13.75
CA HIS A 45 -1.73 -9.48 15.00
C HIS A 45 -2.93 -8.76 15.63
N ILE A 46 -3.70 -8.00 14.85
CA ILE A 46 -4.88 -7.28 15.35
C ILE A 46 -5.93 -8.25 15.89
N GLN A 47 -6.19 -9.35 15.19
CA GLN A 47 -7.13 -10.39 15.66
C GLN A 47 -6.62 -11.08 16.94
N GLN A 48 -5.31 -11.33 17.03
CA GLN A 48 -4.69 -11.93 18.22
C GLN A 48 -4.82 -11.01 19.44
N VAL A 49 -4.48 -9.72 19.30
CA VAL A 49 -4.52 -8.76 20.41
C VAL A 49 -5.96 -8.41 20.80
N SER A 50 -6.87 -8.27 19.83
CA SER A 50 -8.28 -7.99 20.12
C SER A 50 -9.04 -9.21 20.68
N GLY A 51 -8.53 -10.42 20.45
CA GLY A 51 -9.20 -11.67 20.82
C GLY A 51 -10.48 -11.95 20.02
N LYS A 52 -10.68 -11.27 18.88
CA LYS A 52 -11.88 -11.38 18.05
C LYS A 52 -11.53 -11.64 16.59
N VAL A 53 -12.23 -12.60 15.98
CA VAL A 53 -12.13 -12.90 14.53
C VAL A 53 -13.39 -12.43 13.79
N GLU A 54 -14.57 -12.58 14.41
CA GLU A 54 -15.85 -12.09 13.89
C GLU A 54 -16.46 -11.05 14.84
N GLY A 55 -17.15 -10.05 14.29
CA GLY A 55 -17.72 -8.94 15.08
C GLY A 55 -16.67 -8.13 15.86
N GLY A 56 -15.41 -8.20 15.41
CA GLY A 56 -14.28 -7.44 15.92
C GLY A 56 -14.09 -6.12 15.19
N ILE A 57 -12.86 -5.59 15.27
CA ILE A 57 -12.44 -4.38 14.57
C ILE A 57 -12.48 -4.65 13.06
N GLU A 58 -13.04 -3.74 12.27
CA GLU A 58 -12.95 -3.82 10.82
C GLU A 58 -11.52 -3.52 10.34
N LEU A 59 -11.00 -4.35 9.45
CA LEU A 59 -9.61 -4.30 9.00
C LEU A 59 -9.54 -3.96 7.53
N TRP A 60 -9.00 -2.78 7.21
CA TRP A 60 -8.91 -2.27 5.85
C TRP A 60 -7.47 -1.89 5.53
N VAL A 61 -7.11 -1.90 4.25
CA VAL A 61 -5.84 -1.34 3.79
C VAL A 61 -6.02 0.16 3.63
N GLY A 62 -5.31 0.93 4.46
CA GLY A 62 -5.39 2.38 4.52
C GLY A 62 -4.70 3.08 3.36
N GLU A 63 -3.56 2.56 2.93
CA GLU A 63 -2.83 3.05 1.75
C GLU A 63 -1.95 1.94 1.20
N THR A 64 -1.93 1.83 -0.12
CA THR A 64 -0.98 0.97 -0.84
C THR A 64 -0.92 1.40 -2.31
N GLY A 65 0.20 1.14 -2.97
CA GLY A 65 0.37 1.48 -4.37
C GLY A 65 1.77 1.18 -4.89
N TRP A 66 2.02 1.58 -6.13
CA TRP A 66 3.32 1.46 -6.76
C TRP A 66 3.57 2.65 -7.70
N PRO A 67 4.72 3.33 -7.61
CA PRO A 67 5.03 4.49 -8.43
C PRO A 67 5.26 4.12 -9.91
N THR A 68 4.71 4.95 -10.79
CA THR A 68 4.77 4.76 -12.24
C THR A 68 6.08 5.25 -12.87
N ASP A 69 6.80 6.14 -12.19
CA ASP A 69 8.09 6.71 -12.58
C ASP A 69 8.83 7.23 -11.33
N GLY A 70 10.02 7.81 -11.52
CA GLY A 70 10.81 8.44 -10.48
C GLY A 70 12.04 7.65 -10.09
N SER A 71 12.50 7.86 -8.86
CA SER A 71 13.72 7.20 -8.35
C SER A 71 13.42 5.78 -7.86
N LYS A 72 14.39 4.87 -7.99
CA LYS A 72 14.30 3.56 -7.33
C LYS A 72 14.54 3.70 -5.83
N TYR A 73 13.92 2.82 -5.03
CA TYR A 73 14.26 2.62 -3.62
C TYR A 73 14.82 1.21 -3.46
N GLN A 74 16.11 1.10 -3.10
CA GLN A 74 16.81 -0.19 -3.06
C GLN A 74 16.65 -1.00 -4.37
N ALA A 75 15.98 -2.17 -4.34
CA ALA A 75 15.68 -2.98 -5.52
C ALA A 75 14.28 -2.70 -6.11
N ALA A 76 13.47 -1.84 -5.49
CA ALA A 76 12.18 -1.40 -6.02
C ALA A 76 12.38 -0.35 -7.10
N VAL A 77 12.09 -0.72 -8.35
CA VAL A 77 12.21 0.17 -9.51
C VAL A 77 10.81 0.64 -9.94
N PRO A 78 10.51 1.95 -9.92
CA PRO A 78 9.22 2.46 -10.40
C PRO A 78 9.09 2.21 -11.90
N SER A 79 7.88 1.89 -12.34
CA SER A 79 7.54 1.80 -13.76
C SER A 79 6.03 1.73 -13.98
N LEU A 80 5.58 2.20 -15.15
CA LEU A 80 4.19 2.09 -15.54
C LEU A 80 3.71 0.62 -15.61
N GLU A 81 4.57 -0.30 -16.05
CA GLU A 81 4.25 -1.73 -16.08
C GLU A 81 4.13 -2.30 -14.67
N GLY A 82 5.05 -1.95 -13.76
CA GLY A 82 4.97 -2.36 -12.36
C GLY A 82 3.71 -1.85 -11.66
N ALA A 83 3.34 -0.58 -11.89
CA ALA A 83 2.09 -0.04 -11.35
C ALA A 83 0.84 -0.76 -11.88
N LYS A 84 0.81 -1.11 -13.17
CA LYS A 84 -0.27 -1.93 -13.76
C LYS A 84 -0.32 -3.33 -13.15
N ASN A 85 0.84 -3.96 -12.98
CA ASN A 85 0.96 -5.28 -12.35
C ASN A 85 0.48 -5.24 -10.90
N TYR A 86 0.91 -4.23 -10.14
CA TYR A 86 0.50 -4.04 -8.76
C TYR A 86 -1.00 -3.81 -8.65
N TRP A 87 -1.59 -2.96 -9.49
CA TRP A 87 -3.04 -2.77 -9.57
C TRP A 87 -3.77 -4.10 -9.79
N LYS A 88 -3.42 -4.82 -10.86
CA LYS A 88 -4.13 -6.04 -11.26
C LYS A 88 -3.92 -7.21 -10.29
N LYS A 89 -2.74 -7.35 -9.69
CA LYS A 89 -2.42 -8.51 -8.85
C LYS A 89 -2.60 -8.23 -7.36
N ALA A 90 -2.16 -7.07 -6.87
CA ALA A 90 -2.28 -6.71 -5.47
C ALA A 90 -3.65 -6.10 -5.17
N ILE A 91 -4.02 -4.99 -5.81
CA ILE A 91 -5.27 -4.27 -5.48
C ILE A 91 -6.50 -5.11 -5.83
N CYS A 92 -6.61 -5.59 -7.07
CA CYS A 92 -7.74 -6.45 -7.45
C CYS A 92 -7.71 -7.79 -6.70
N GLY A 93 -6.53 -8.31 -6.35
CA GLY A 93 -6.40 -9.57 -5.63
C GLY A 93 -6.93 -9.49 -4.20
N ILE A 94 -6.49 -8.50 -3.42
CA ILE A 94 -6.93 -8.35 -2.03
C ILE A 94 -8.41 -7.93 -1.93
N THR A 95 -8.89 -7.12 -2.87
CA THR A 95 -10.31 -6.73 -2.93
C THR A 95 -11.21 -7.91 -3.31
N ALA A 96 -10.74 -8.83 -4.16
CA ALA A 96 -11.45 -10.09 -4.45
C ALA A 96 -11.56 -11.01 -3.21
N TRP A 97 -10.69 -10.84 -2.20
CA TRP A 97 -10.81 -11.50 -0.89
C TRP A 97 -11.71 -10.74 0.09
N GLY A 98 -12.35 -9.65 -0.34
CA GLY A 98 -13.29 -8.87 0.48
C GLY A 98 -12.63 -7.84 1.40
N VAL A 99 -11.33 -7.56 1.21
CA VAL A 99 -10.63 -6.51 1.98
C VAL A 99 -10.84 -5.16 1.30
N ASN A 100 -11.30 -4.17 2.07
CA ASN A 100 -11.41 -2.79 1.60
C ASN A 100 -10.01 -2.16 1.46
N VAL A 101 -9.80 -1.40 0.39
CA VAL A 101 -8.50 -0.78 0.08
C VAL A 101 -8.69 0.65 -0.38
N PHE A 102 -7.93 1.56 0.22
CA PHE A 102 -7.68 2.87 -0.33
C PHE A 102 -6.38 2.84 -1.14
N TYR A 103 -6.52 2.88 -2.46
CA TYR A 103 -5.37 2.93 -3.36
C TYR A 103 -4.69 4.31 -3.31
N PHE A 104 -3.36 4.29 -3.23
CA PHE A 104 -2.49 5.45 -3.26
C PHE A 104 -1.79 5.52 -4.64
N GLU A 105 -2.20 6.42 -5.55
CA GLU A 105 -3.26 7.43 -5.38
C GLU A 105 -3.98 7.77 -6.68
N ALA A 106 -4.99 8.63 -6.63
CA ALA A 106 -5.76 8.99 -7.82
C ALA A 106 -4.91 9.76 -8.85
N PHE A 107 -4.22 10.83 -8.44
CA PHE A 107 -3.50 11.71 -9.36
C PHE A 107 -2.06 11.87 -8.92
N ASP A 108 -1.15 12.02 -9.87
CA ASP A 108 0.18 12.53 -9.55
C ASP A 108 0.09 13.87 -8.84
N GLU A 109 0.92 14.01 -7.81
CA GLU A 109 1.00 15.20 -6.98
C GLU A 109 2.40 15.84 -7.11
N PRO A 110 2.63 16.72 -8.11
CA PRO A 110 3.95 17.31 -8.38
C PRO A 110 4.50 18.19 -7.26
N TRP A 111 3.67 18.51 -6.27
CA TRP A 111 4.03 19.34 -5.13
C TRP A 111 4.62 18.53 -3.97
N LYS A 112 4.53 17.19 -4.00
CA LYS A 112 5.04 16.35 -2.91
C LYS A 112 6.55 16.52 -2.73
N PRO A 113 7.03 16.59 -1.48
CA PRO A 113 8.46 16.60 -1.22
C PRO A 113 9.07 15.26 -1.63
N LYS A 114 10.40 15.22 -1.73
CA LYS A 114 11.09 13.94 -1.82
C LYS A 114 11.08 13.28 -0.44
N SER A 115 10.91 11.97 -0.41
CA SER A 115 10.99 11.19 0.83
C SER A 115 12.37 10.59 1.03
N GLU A 116 12.83 10.57 2.26
CA GLU A 116 14.06 9.91 2.68
C GLU A 116 13.70 8.62 3.42
N GLY A 117 14.11 7.47 2.87
CA GLY A 117 13.89 6.19 3.51
C GLY A 117 14.84 5.97 4.70
N GLN A 118 14.60 4.88 5.44
CA GLN A 118 15.38 4.58 6.65
C GLN A 118 16.87 4.35 6.40
N ASP A 119 17.24 4.00 5.17
CA ASP A 119 18.63 3.84 4.73
C ASP A 119 19.27 5.17 4.24
N GLY A 120 18.55 6.29 4.35
CA GLY A 120 18.98 7.61 3.90
C GLY A 120 18.83 7.83 2.40
N SER A 121 18.28 6.87 1.64
CA SER A 121 18.05 7.05 0.22
C SER A 121 16.85 7.96 -0.04
N ILE A 122 17.00 8.87 -1.00
CA ILE A 122 15.97 9.84 -1.38
C ILE A 122 15.20 9.28 -2.59
N ALA A 123 13.89 9.19 -2.46
CA ALA A 123 12.99 8.73 -3.50
C ALA A 123 11.94 9.79 -3.88
N ASP A 124 11.45 9.66 -5.10
CA ASP A 124 10.50 10.59 -5.71
C ASP A 124 9.06 10.17 -5.36
N GLU A 125 8.27 11.12 -4.86
CA GLU A 125 6.87 10.90 -4.48
C GLU A 125 5.85 11.50 -5.45
N THR A 126 6.28 12.02 -6.59
CA THR A 126 5.39 12.78 -7.48
C THR A 126 4.64 11.92 -8.51
N HIS A 127 4.89 10.60 -8.53
CA HIS A 127 4.48 9.70 -9.62
C HIS A 127 3.62 8.48 -9.20
N TRP A 128 2.87 8.59 -8.11
CA TRP A 128 2.04 7.50 -7.54
C TRP A 128 0.64 7.41 -8.14
N GLY A 129 0.22 8.41 -8.91
CA GLY A 129 -1.12 8.49 -9.47
C GLY A 129 -1.39 7.42 -10.52
N SER A 130 -2.59 6.85 -10.51
CA SER A 130 -3.14 6.12 -11.67
C SER A 130 -3.52 7.05 -12.83
N PHE A 131 -3.64 8.34 -12.53
CA PHE A 131 -3.76 9.44 -13.49
C PHE A 131 -2.55 10.38 -13.37
N ASN A 132 -2.21 11.05 -14.47
CA ASN A 132 -1.31 12.19 -14.44
C ASN A 132 -1.97 13.36 -13.67
N ALA A 133 -1.18 14.37 -13.29
CA ALA A 133 -1.67 15.56 -12.58
C ALA A 133 -2.75 16.34 -13.37
N ASP A 134 -2.74 16.23 -14.70
CA ASP A 134 -3.74 16.82 -15.60
C ASP A 134 -5.03 15.98 -15.75
N ARG A 135 -5.16 14.90 -14.96
CA ARG A 135 -6.28 13.95 -14.95
C ARG A 135 -6.37 13.06 -16.19
N THR A 136 -5.34 12.99 -17.02
CA THR A 136 -5.27 11.98 -18.07
C THR A 136 -4.92 10.61 -17.46
N PRO A 137 -5.60 9.51 -17.83
CA PRO A 137 -5.34 8.20 -17.24
C PRO A 137 -3.99 7.65 -17.71
N LYS A 138 -3.21 7.08 -16.78
CA LYS A 138 -1.96 6.36 -17.12
C LYS A 138 -2.24 4.89 -17.45
N PHE A 139 -3.22 4.30 -16.79
CA PHE A 139 -3.66 2.92 -17.03
C PHE A 139 -5.12 2.70 -16.64
N ALA A 140 -5.71 1.62 -17.16
CA ALA A 140 -7.08 1.24 -16.83
C ALA A 140 -7.14 0.61 -15.43
N MET A 141 -8.03 1.12 -14.58
CA MET A 141 -8.21 0.70 -13.19
C MET A 141 -9.33 -0.33 -12.99
N GLU A 142 -9.62 -1.14 -14.00
CA GLU A 142 -10.65 -2.17 -13.87
C GLU A 142 -10.12 -3.34 -13.05
N CYS A 143 -11.00 -3.97 -12.29
CA CYS A 143 -10.92 -5.37 -11.91
C CYS A 143 -12.02 -6.07 -12.71
#